data_AF-A0A926GB63-F1
#
_entry.id   AF-A0A926GB63-F1
#
_cell.length_a   1.000
_cell.length_b   1.000
_cell.length_c   1.000
_cell.angle_alpha   90.00
_cell.angle_beta   90.00
_cell.angle_gamma   90.00
#
_symmetry.space_group_name_H-M   'P 1'
#
loop_
_entity.id
_entity.type
_entity.pdbx_description
1 polymer ?
#
loop_
_entity_poly.entity_id
_entity_poly.type
_entity_poly.pdbx_seq_one_letter_code
_entity_poly.pdbx_strand_id
1 'polypeptide(L)' 'GFNHLVAGVLEQDPAVHGGRRVVFLASDDDGAADEIGALAENLGFAPIKLGGLSEGGLLVQAHGKSWGHLIFKDLIKFD' A
#
# COMPACT_ATOMS: atom_id res chain seq x y z
N GLY A 1 -1.65 -1.59 4.32
CA GLY A 1 -0.23 -2.00 4.40
C GLY A 1 0.11 -2.84 3.18
N PHE A 2 1.03 -3.78 3.32
CA PHE A 2 1.49 -4.66 2.22
C PHE A 2 0.45 -5.70 1.79
N ASN A 3 -0.58 -5.94 2.60
CA ASN A 3 -1.62 -6.96 2.43
C ASN A 3 -2.49 -6.83 1.16
N HIS A 4 -2.45 -5.67 0.49
CA HIS A 4 -3.25 -5.43 -0.72
C HIS A 4 -2.56 -5.95 -1.99
N LEU A 5 -1.27 -6.28 -1.94
CA LEU A 5 -0.55 -6.91 -3.05
C LEU A 5 -0.67 -8.43 -2.94
N VAL A 6 -0.77 -9.11 -4.09
CA VAL A 6 -0.58 -10.57 -4.11
C VAL A 6 0.88 -10.92 -3.84
N ALA A 7 1.14 -12.07 -3.24
CA ALA A 7 2.49 -12.48 -2.83
C ALA A 7 3.51 -12.42 -3.99
N GLY A 8 3.14 -12.89 -5.18
CA GLY A 8 4.02 -12.87 -6.36
C GLY A 8 4.29 -11.47 -6.93
N VAL A 9 3.50 -10.46 -6.55
CA VAL A 9 3.78 -9.04 -6.85
C VAL A 9 4.64 -8.44 -5.73
N LEU A 10 4.34 -8.76 -4.47
CA LEU A 10 5.11 -8.29 -3.32
C LEU A 10 6.58 -8.76 -3.33
N GLU A 11 6.86 -9.96 -3.85
CA GLU A 11 8.23 -10.52 -3.91
C GLU A 11 9.13 -9.88 -4.98
N GLN A 12 8.54 -9.18 -5.95
CA GLN A 12 9.29 -8.55 -7.03
C GLN A 12 9.99 -7.28 -6.55
N ASP A 13 11.06 -6.91 -7.24
CA ASP A 13 11.74 -5.63 -7.03
C ASP A 13 10.72 -4.46 -7.12
N PRO A 14 10.60 -3.62 -6.07
CA PRO A 14 9.70 -2.48 -6.10
C PRO A 14 10.16 -1.38 -7.07
N ALA A 15 11.40 -1.38 -7.54
CA ALA A 15 11.85 -0.50 -8.63
C ALA A 15 11.34 -1.03 -9.99
N VAL A 16 10.36 -0.35 -10.57
CA VAL A 16 9.68 -0.79 -11.79
C VAL A 16 9.75 0.31 -12.84
N HIS A 17 10.44 0.04 -13.95
CA HIS A 17 10.52 0.94 -15.11
C HIS A 17 10.90 2.40 -14.79
N GLY A 18 11.76 2.62 -13.79
CA GLY A 18 12.16 3.96 -13.35
C GLY A 18 11.19 4.63 -12.36
N GLY A 19 10.14 3.93 -11.94
CA GLY A 19 9.28 4.32 -10.82
C GLY A 19 9.39 3.35 -9.65
N ARG A 20 8.56 3.57 -8.62
CA ARG A 20 8.46 2.72 -7.43
C ARG A 20 7.07 2.15 -7.25
N ARG A 21 6.97 0.85 -6.95
CA ARG A 21 5.71 0.19 -6.62
C ARG A 21 5.08 0.81 -5.39
N VAL A 22 3.78 1.05 -5.46
CA VAL A 22 3.01 1.68 -4.39
C VAL A 22 2.65 0.68 -3.31
N VAL A 23 2.66 1.15 -2.05
CA VAL A 23 1.92 0.49 -0.97
C VAL A 23 0.94 1.44 -0.30
N PHE A 24 -0.28 0.99 -0.11
CA PHE A 24 -1.30 1.77 0.57
C PHE A 24 -1.27 1.54 2.08
N LEU A 25 -1.23 2.62 2.86
CA LEU A 25 -1.25 2.60 4.32
C LEU A 25 -2.55 3.23 4.82
N ALA A 26 -3.21 2.61 5.79
CA ALA A 26 -4.34 3.17 6.50
C ALA A 26 -4.13 2.92 7.99
N SER A 27 -4.38 3.92 8.81
CA SER A 27 -4.11 3.91 10.25
C SER A 27 -4.93 5.00 10.93
N ASP A 28 -5.44 4.74 12.13
CA ASP A 28 -6.02 5.76 13.00
C ASP A 28 -4.97 6.44 13.90
N ASP A 29 -3.72 5.99 13.82
CA ASP A 29 -2.55 6.58 14.47
C ASP A 29 -1.58 7.11 13.39
N ASP A 30 -1.43 8.42 13.34
CA ASP A 30 -0.57 9.11 12.36
C ASP A 30 0.91 8.79 12.55
N GLY A 31 1.37 8.64 13.80
CA GLY A 31 2.77 8.32 14.11
C GLY A 31 3.13 6.91 13.64
N ALA A 32 2.24 5.95 13.85
CA ALA A 32 2.40 4.60 13.29
C ALA A 32 2.37 4.62 11.74
N ALA A 33 1.51 5.46 11.14
CA ALA A 33 1.48 5.60 9.68
C ALA A 33 2.77 6.22 9.12
N ASP A 34 3.37 7.17 9.83
CA ASP A 34 4.68 7.75 9.49
C ASP A 34 5.80 6.72 9.58
N GLU A 35 5.88 5.98 10.68
CA GLU A 35 6.94 4.98 10.90
C GLU A 35 6.89 3.86 9.84
N ILE A 36 5.69 3.33 9.56
CA ILE A 36 5.51 2.31 8.52
C ILE A 36 5.69 2.91 7.11
N GLY A 37 5.37 4.19 6.92
CA GLY A 37 5.68 4.92 5.69
C GLY A 37 7.19 4.95 5.41
N ALA A 38 7.97 5.37 6.40
CA ALA A 38 9.43 5.40 6.30
C ALA A 38 10.01 3.98 6.08
N LEU A 39 9.47 2.96 6.75
CA LEU A 39 9.86 1.57 6.49
C LEU A 39 9.59 1.17 5.04
N ALA A 40 8.41 1.50 4.49
CA ALA A 40 8.08 1.20 3.10
C ALA A 40 9.03 1.89 2.11
N GLU A 41 9.39 3.14 2.36
CA GLU A 41 10.38 3.87 1.56
C GLU A 41 11.77 3.22 1.61
N ASN A 42 12.22 2.83 2.80
CA ASN A 42 13.50 2.13 2.99
C ASN A 42 13.53 0.78 2.27
N LEU A 43 12.39 0.12 2.14
CA LEU A 43 12.23 -1.11 1.36
C LEU A 43 12.09 -0.85 -0.16
N GLY A 44 12.12 0.40 -0.61
CA GLY A 44 12.07 0.78 -2.03
C GLY A 44 10.66 1.02 -2.59
N PHE A 45 9.62 0.93 -1.77
CA PHE A 45 8.25 1.21 -2.18
C PHE A 45 7.93 2.71 -2.11
N ALA A 46 6.80 3.10 -2.70
CA ALA A 46 6.20 4.42 -2.58
C ALA A 46 4.93 4.35 -1.71
N PRO A 47 4.97 4.73 -0.42
CA PRO A 47 3.78 4.69 0.42
C PRO A 47 2.76 5.76 0.00
N ILE A 48 1.48 5.39 0.03
CA ILE A 48 0.36 6.32 -0.07
C ILE A 48 -0.52 6.11 1.16
N LYS A 49 -0.63 7.15 1.99
CA LYS A 49 -1.56 7.17 3.14
C LYS A 49 -2.98 7.40 2.65
N LEU A 50 -3.89 6.54 3.07
CA LEU A 50 -5.32 6.58 2.75
C LEU A 50 -6.17 7.12 3.90
N GLY A 51 -5.54 7.63 4.97
CA GLY A 51 -6.22 8.08 6.19
C GLY A 51 -6.56 6.94 7.14
N GLY A 52 -7.67 7.10 7.88
CA GLY A 52 -8.12 6.18 8.93
C GLY A 52 -8.50 4.79 8.43
N LEU A 53 -8.55 3.81 9.34
CA LEU A 53 -8.92 2.43 9.02
C LEU A 53 -10.37 2.31 8.54
N SER A 54 -11.28 3.10 9.10
CA SER A 54 -12.71 3.08 8.74
C SER A 54 -13.01 3.56 7.31
N GLU A 55 -12.11 4.34 6.71
CA GLU A 55 -12.27 4.89 5.36
C GLU A 55 -11.24 4.30 4.41
N GLY A 56 -9.95 4.50 4.69
CA GLY A 56 -8.84 4.03 3.86
C GLY A 56 -8.67 2.51 3.88
N GLY A 57 -8.93 1.86 5.02
CA GLY A 57 -8.83 0.40 5.15
C GLY A 57 -9.81 -0.35 4.24
N LEU A 58 -11.03 0.18 4.08
CA LEU A 58 -12.06 -0.41 3.20
C LEU A 58 -11.65 -0.44 1.73
N LEU A 59 -10.75 0.44 1.30
CA LEU A 59 -10.28 0.49 -0.10
C LEU A 59 -9.32 -0.66 -0.44
N VAL A 60 -8.69 -1.28 0.56
CA VAL A 60 -7.55 -2.22 0.38
C VAL A 60 -7.78 -3.58 1.04
N GLN A 61 -8.99 -3.86 1.51
CA GLN A 61 -9.38 -5.10 2.16
C GLN A 61 -10.50 -5.82 1.42
N ALA A 62 -10.64 -7.12 1.66
CA ALA A 62 -11.77 -7.91 1.23
C ALA A 62 -12.75 -8.08 2.40
N HIS A 63 -14.04 -7.85 2.14
CA HIS A 63 -15.13 -8.02 3.09
C HIS A 63 -16.16 -9.00 2.51
N GLY A 64 -16.03 -10.28 2.89
CA GLY A 64 -16.87 -11.35 2.36
C GLY A 64 -16.67 -11.52 0.84
N LYS A 65 -17.69 -11.15 0.06
CA LYS A 65 -17.64 -11.20 -1.42
C LYS A 65 -17.33 -9.85 -2.06
N SER A 66 -17.17 -8.79 -1.26
CA SER A 66 -16.81 -7.46 -1.73
C SER A 66 -15.31 -7.23 -1.60
N TRP A 67 -14.74 -6.54 -2.57
CA TRP A 67 -13.32 -6.25 -2.69
C TRP A 67 -13.16 -4.74 -2.76
N GLY A 68 -12.31 -4.18 -1.90
CA GLY A 68 -11.98 -2.75 -1.95
C GLY A 68 -11.39 -2.37 -3.31
N HIS A 69 -11.66 -1.15 -3.79
CA HIS A 69 -11.31 -0.75 -5.16
C HIS A 69 -9.79 -0.78 -5.46
N LEU A 70 -8.94 -0.72 -4.44
CA LEU A 70 -7.49 -0.70 -4.53
C LEU A 70 -6.84 -2.07 -4.22
N ILE A 71 -7.60 -3.08 -3.85
CA ILE A 71 -7.05 -4.42 -3.61
C ILE A 71 -6.49 -5.01 -4.93
N PHE A 72 -5.30 -5.61 -4.84
CA PHE A 72 -4.53 -6.16 -5.96
C PHE A 72 -4.20 -5.18 -7.10
N LYS A 73 -4.36 -3.87 -6.90
CA LYS A 73 -3.88 -2.87 -7.85
C LYS A 73 -2.38 -2.69 -7.69
N ASP A 74 -1.61 -3.19 -8.65
CA ASP A 74 -0.18 -2.90 -8.76
C ASP A 74 0.00 -1.52 -9.42
N LEU A 75 0.17 -0.48 -8.61
CA LEU A 75 0.41 0.88 -9.10
C LEU A 75 1.88 1.25 -8.98
N ILE A 76 2.38 2.01 -9.94
CA ILE A 76 3.75 2.52 -9.97
C ILE A 76 3.70 4.05 -9.85
N LYS A 77 4.43 4.60 -8.88
CA LYS A 77 4.66 6.03 -8.74
C LYS A 77 5.93 6.40 -9.51
N PHE A 78 5.78 7.31 -10.46
CA PHE A 78 6.91 8.01 -11.09
C PHE A 78 7.10 9.36 -10.39
N ASP A 79 8.33 9.88 -10.46
CA ASP A 79 8.64 11.24 -10.03
C ASP A 79 8.19 12.29 -11.06
#